data_AF-A0A531KJ34-F1
#
_entry.id   AF-A0A531KJ34-F1
#
_cell.length_a   1.000
_cell.length_b   1.000
_cell.length_c   1.000
_cell.angle_alpha   90.00
_cell.angle_beta   90.00
_cell.angle_gamma   90.00
#
_symmetry.space_group_name_H-M   'P 1'
#
loop_
_entity.id
_entity.type
_entity.pdbx_description
1 polymer ?
#
loop_
_entity_poly.entity_id
_entity_poly.type
_entity_poly.pdbx_seq_one_letter_code
_entity_poly.pdbx_strand_id
1 'polypeptide(L)'
;RADILPFCQAALNDRYPFSPESAVDVNVRDFARLFGPAGMIDTFINDHLISYVDTASQPWKWRADFGLDAAALAAFEQARRIRDDLFPGGTGPVMSFTLQPKDLSPNVTRVTLNLDGQNLVYYNNATRPQPMTWPGKDGTGVISLAFQPIDGSPEVMLNETGSWAWLRLLRSGRFTGTSLSDVYSLRLG
;
A
#
# COMPACT_ATOMS: atom_id res chain seq x y z
N ARG A 1 27.77 4.66 -14.27
CA ARG A 1 27.37 4.30 -12.89
C ARG A 1 26.06 5.04 -12.63
N ALA A 2 24.92 4.36 -12.59
CA ALA A 2 23.71 5.00 -12.14
C ALA A 2 23.75 4.96 -10.62
N ASP A 3 24.02 6.10 -9.98
CA ASP A 3 24.01 6.21 -8.53
C ASP A 3 22.54 6.18 -8.06
N ILE A 4 22.03 4.97 -7.83
CA ILE A 4 20.65 4.74 -7.35
C ILE A 4 20.50 5.22 -5.91
N LEU A 5 21.55 5.06 -5.10
CA LEU A 5 21.51 5.35 -3.67
C LEU A 5 21.20 6.83 -3.37
N PRO A 6 21.86 7.84 -3.97
CA PRO A 6 21.51 9.24 -3.76
C PRO A 6 20.06 9.56 -4.12
N PHE A 7 19.54 9.04 -5.25
CA PHE A 7 18.16 9.27 -5.63
C PHE A 7 17.18 8.57 -4.67
N CYS A 8 17.48 7.32 -4.30
CA CYS A 8 16.70 6.55 -3.34
C CYS A 8 16.58 7.29 -2.00
N GLN A 9 17.70 7.77 -1.46
CA GLN A 9 17.71 8.54 -0.21
C GLN A 9 16.91 9.84 -0.34
N ALA A 10 17.11 10.60 -1.42
CA ALA A 10 16.37 11.85 -1.63
C ALA A 10 14.85 11.63 -1.78
N ALA A 11 14.45 10.55 -2.42
CA ALA A 11 13.05 10.23 -2.70
C ALA A 11 12.33 9.60 -1.51
N LEU A 12 13.01 8.84 -0.64
CA LEU A 12 12.38 7.99 0.38
C LEU A 12 12.64 8.43 1.83
N ASN A 13 13.78 9.06 2.12
CA ASN A 13 14.11 9.42 3.50
C ASN A 13 13.09 10.40 4.06
N ASP A 14 12.71 10.18 5.33
CA ASP A 14 11.75 11.01 6.07
C ASP A 14 10.41 11.21 5.36
N ARG A 15 10.00 10.25 4.52
CA ARG A 15 8.76 10.32 3.75
C ARG A 15 7.89 9.08 3.93
N TYR A 16 6.60 9.30 4.04
CA TYR A 16 5.60 8.24 4.09
C TYR A 16 5.43 7.59 2.71
N PRO A 17 5.35 6.25 2.57
CA PRO A 17 5.12 5.25 3.63
C PRO A 17 6.37 4.65 4.27
N PHE A 18 7.58 5.05 3.88
CA PHE A 18 8.84 4.45 4.36
C PHE A 18 9.25 4.94 5.75
N SER A 19 8.91 6.19 6.08
CA SER A 19 8.91 6.72 7.44
C SER A 19 7.46 6.87 7.90
N PRO A 20 6.94 5.93 8.72
CA PRO A 20 5.51 5.86 9.00
C PRO A 20 4.95 7.14 9.65
N GLU A 21 5.73 7.80 10.52
CA GLU A 21 5.32 9.03 11.21
C GLU A 21 5.47 10.30 10.36
N SER A 22 6.03 10.20 9.16
CA SER A 22 6.20 11.39 8.33
C SER A 22 4.86 11.95 7.86
N ALA A 23 4.71 13.27 7.99
CA ALA A 23 3.60 14.02 7.40
C ALA A 23 3.83 14.30 5.89
N VAL A 24 5.04 14.04 5.39
CA VAL A 24 5.41 14.30 4.00
C VAL A 24 5.35 12.99 3.22
N ASP A 25 4.60 12.99 2.14
CA ASP A 25 4.46 11.83 1.27
C ASP A 25 5.66 11.68 0.31
N VAL A 26 5.99 10.43 -0.02
CA VAL A 26 6.81 10.12 -1.20
C VAL A 26 6.07 10.57 -2.45
N ASN A 27 6.74 11.28 -3.34
CA ASN A 27 6.16 11.64 -4.62
C ASN A 27 5.88 10.38 -5.46
N VAL A 28 4.67 10.23 -5.96
CA VAL A 28 4.25 9.03 -6.72
C VAL A 28 5.11 8.78 -7.96
N ARG A 29 5.59 9.84 -8.63
CA ARG A 29 6.47 9.71 -9.79
C ARG A 29 7.87 9.24 -9.40
N ASP A 30 8.40 9.73 -8.28
CA ASP A 30 9.69 9.27 -7.77
C ASP A 30 9.61 7.81 -7.29
N PHE A 31 8.49 7.45 -6.67
CA PHE A 31 8.19 6.06 -6.32
C PHE A 31 8.15 5.15 -7.56
N ALA A 32 7.42 5.55 -8.61
CA ALA A 32 7.36 4.81 -9.87
C ALA A 32 8.73 4.74 -10.57
N ARG A 33 9.52 5.81 -10.51
CA ARG A 33 10.88 5.84 -11.06
C ARG A 33 11.82 4.86 -10.34
N LEU A 34 11.64 4.66 -9.03
CA LEU A 34 12.45 3.72 -8.25
C LEU A 34 11.98 2.27 -8.41
N PHE A 35 10.71 2.02 -8.11
CA PHE A 35 10.14 0.69 -7.92
C PHE A 35 9.34 0.17 -9.10
N GLY A 36 8.95 1.04 -10.05
CA GLY A 36 8.16 0.62 -11.20
C GLY A 36 8.94 -0.32 -12.16
N PRO A 37 8.24 -0.96 -13.09
CA PRO A 37 8.86 -1.71 -14.18
C PRO A 37 9.79 -0.82 -15.01
N ALA A 38 10.95 -1.33 -15.38
CA ALA A 38 12.02 -0.53 -16.00
C ALA A 38 12.44 0.70 -15.17
N GLY A 39 12.09 0.74 -13.88
CA GLY A 39 12.57 1.71 -12.91
C GLY A 39 14.04 1.47 -12.57
N MET A 40 14.58 2.33 -11.72
CA MET A 40 16.01 2.32 -11.36
C MET A 40 16.45 1.01 -10.71
N ILE A 41 15.67 0.50 -9.75
CA ILE A 41 16.01 -0.75 -9.05
C ILE A 41 15.81 -1.95 -9.99
N ASP A 42 14.73 -1.96 -10.76
CA ASP A 42 14.43 -3.05 -11.69
C ASP A 42 15.53 -3.19 -12.76
N THR A 43 15.92 -2.06 -13.36
CA THR A 43 17.02 -1.98 -14.35
C THR A 43 18.33 -2.48 -13.74
N PHE A 44 18.67 -2.05 -12.52
CA PHE A 44 19.88 -2.52 -11.85
C PHE A 44 19.88 -4.03 -11.63
N ILE A 45 18.76 -4.59 -11.17
CA ILE A 45 18.65 -6.04 -10.97
C ILE A 45 18.87 -6.75 -12.31
N ASN A 46 18.20 -6.31 -13.37
CA ASN A 46 18.26 -6.98 -14.68
C ASN A 46 19.63 -6.81 -15.36
N ASP A 47 20.27 -5.66 -15.25
CA ASP A 47 21.54 -5.36 -15.93
C ASP A 47 22.77 -5.90 -15.18
N HIS A 48 22.68 -6.05 -13.86
CA HIS A 48 23.86 -6.32 -13.03
C HIS A 48 23.75 -7.53 -12.11
N LEU A 49 22.53 -7.93 -11.71
CA LEU A 49 22.34 -8.90 -10.64
C LEU A 49 21.72 -10.23 -11.12
N ILE A 50 20.88 -10.20 -12.16
CA ILE A 50 20.01 -11.31 -12.52
C ILE A 50 20.75 -12.59 -12.91
N SER A 51 21.95 -12.48 -13.48
CA SER A 51 22.79 -13.63 -13.84
C SER A 51 23.41 -14.33 -12.63
N TYR A 52 23.50 -13.64 -11.49
CA TYR A 52 24.15 -14.13 -10.27
C TYR A 52 23.17 -14.58 -9.20
N VAL A 53 21.89 -14.25 -9.35
CA VAL A 53 20.85 -14.48 -8.34
C VAL A 53 19.78 -15.46 -8.84
N ASP A 54 19.45 -16.43 -7.99
CA ASP A 54 18.27 -17.25 -8.14
C ASP A 54 17.07 -16.52 -7.54
N THR A 55 16.28 -15.92 -8.42
CA THR A 55 15.04 -15.19 -8.09
C THR A 55 13.81 -16.10 -8.01
N ALA A 56 13.94 -17.39 -8.34
CA ALA A 56 12.88 -18.38 -8.22
C ALA A 56 12.77 -18.93 -6.79
N SER A 57 13.87 -18.89 -6.03
CA SER A 57 13.89 -19.19 -4.59
C SER A 57 13.32 -18.03 -3.77
N GLN A 58 12.63 -18.34 -2.67
CA GLN A 58 12.26 -17.38 -1.62
C GLN A 58 12.80 -17.88 -0.27
N PRO A 59 13.70 -17.14 0.41
CA PRO A 59 14.33 -15.89 -0.03
C PRO A 59 15.26 -16.08 -1.24
N TRP A 60 15.57 -14.99 -1.94
CA TRP A 60 16.54 -14.97 -3.04
C TRP A 60 17.92 -15.46 -2.58
N LYS A 61 18.62 -16.17 -3.47
CA LYS A 61 19.95 -16.74 -3.17
C LYS A 61 20.94 -16.44 -4.30
N TRP A 62 22.22 -16.37 -3.95
CA TRP A 62 23.28 -16.41 -4.95
C TRP A 62 23.31 -17.76 -5.65
N ARG A 63 23.47 -17.76 -6.98
CA ARG A 63 23.55 -19.00 -7.79
C ARG A 63 24.84 -19.77 -7.56
N ALA A 64 25.91 -19.05 -7.23
CA ALA A 64 27.19 -19.61 -6.88
C ALA A 64 27.60 -19.15 -5.48
N ASP A 65 28.51 -19.89 -4.86
CA ASP A 65 29.11 -19.50 -3.60
C ASP A 65 30.18 -18.42 -3.83
N PHE A 66 29.77 -17.16 -3.71
CA PHE A 66 30.66 -16.00 -3.79
C PHE A 66 31.23 -15.61 -2.41
N GLY A 67 30.92 -16.35 -1.33
CA GLY A 67 31.19 -15.92 0.04
C GLY A 67 30.45 -14.63 0.46
N LEU A 68 29.39 -14.27 -0.27
CA LEU A 68 28.56 -13.09 0.01
C LEU A 68 27.35 -13.48 0.84
N ASP A 69 26.99 -12.63 1.79
CA ASP A 69 25.76 -12.81 2.57
C ASP A 69 24.52 -12.70 1.68
N ALA A 70 23.62 -13.69 1.76
CA ALA A 70 22.35 -13.67 1.06
C ALA A 70 21.41 -12.56 1.60
N ALA A 71 21.61 -12.09 2.83
CA ALA A 71 20.86 -10.96 3.39
C ALA A 71 21.00 -9.68 2.56
N ALA A 72 22.10 -9.53 1.79
CA ALA A 72 22.29 -8.42 0.87
C ALA A 72 21.24 -8.38 -0.26
N LEU A 73 20.60 -9.52 -0.57
CA LEU A 73 19.56 -9.63 -1.60
C LEU A 73 18.17 -9.22 -1.12
N ALA A 74 17.94 -9.19 0.20
CA ALA A 74 16.62 -8.98 0.79
C ALA A 74 15.96 -7.67 0.34
N ALA A 75 16.73 -6.59 0.23
CA ALA A 75 16.22 -5.28 -0.22
C ALA A 75 15.80 -5.31 -1.70
N PHE A 76 16.55 -6.02 -2.56
CA PHE A 76 16.22 -6.18 -3.98
C PHE A 76 14.98 -7.07 -4.18
N GLU A 77 14.91 -8.17 -3.42
CA GLU A 77 13.72 -9.03 -3.40
C GLU A 77 12.48 -8.25 -2.96
N GLN A 78 12.59 -7.47 -1.88
CA GLN A 78 11.49 -6.63 -1.39
C GLN A 78 11.09 -5.56 -2.42
N ALA A 79 12.05 -4.89 -3.05
CA ALA A 79 11.76 -3.92 -4.11
C ALA A 79 11.06 -4.56 -5.32
N ARG A 80 11.43 -5.80 -5.67
CA ARG A 80 10.78 -6.57 -6.72
C ARG A 80 9.35 -6.94 -6.35
N ARG A 81 9.10 -7.34 -5.10
CA ARG A 81 7.73 -7.59 -4.60
C ARG A 81 6.87 -6.32 -4.65
N ILE A 82 7.41 -5.18 -4.20
CA ILE A 82 6.72 -3.88 -4.30
C ILE A 82 6.33 -3.56 -5.75
N ARG A 83 7.24 -3.79 -6.71
CA ARG A 83 6.95 -3.62 -8.14
C ARG A 83 5.78 -4.50 -8.58
N ASP A 84 5.85 -5.78 -8.28
CA ASP A 84 4.91 -6.77 -8.76
C ASP A 84 3.51 -6.56 -8.16
N ASP A 85 3.44 -6.14 -6.89
CA ASP A 85 2.18 -5.91 -6.17
C ASP A 85 1.51 -4.57 -6.53
N LEU A 86 2.31 -3.50 -6.75
CA LEU A 86 1.78 -2.15 -6.95
C LEU A 86 1.76 -1.68 -8.41
N PHE A 87 2.37 -2.39 -9.35
CA PHE A 87 2.34 -2.01 -10.77
C PHE A 87 1.69 -3.12 -11.62
N PRO A 88 0.48 -3.59 -11.28
CA PRO A 88 -0.22 -4.57 -12.09
C PRO A 88 -0.45 -4.00 -13.50
N GLY A 89 -0.06 -4.74 -14.53
CA GLY A 89 -0.13 -4.25 -15.92
C GLY A 89 0.90 -3.16 -16.29
N GLY A 90 1.85 -2.89 -15.39
CA GLY A 90 3.03 -2.05 -15.64
C GLY A 90 2.87 -0.57 -15.32
N THR A 91 1.69 -0.15 -14.84
CA THR A 91 1.42 1.24 -14.40
C THR A 91 0.99 1.23 -12.94
N GLY A 92 1.38 2.23 -12.17
CA GLY A 92 1.16 2.23 -10.73
C GLY A 92 1.77 3.44 -10.01
N PRO A 93 1.71 3.46 -8.67
CA PRO A 93 1.18 2.41 -7.79
C PRO A 93 -0.35 2.31 -7.87
N VAL A 94 -0.88 1.08 -7.93
CA VAL A 94 -2.30 0.75 -7.86
C VAL A 94 -2.49 -0.48 -6.97
N MET A 95 -3.48 -0.44 -6.09
CA MET A 95 -3.98 -1.58 -5.31
C MET A 95 -5.45 -1.82 -5.65
N SER A 96 -5.77 -3.02 -6.10
CA SER A 96 -7.15 -3.46 -6.31
C SER A 96 -7.51 -4.53 -5.28
N PHE A 97 -8.63 -4.34 -4.59
CA PHE A 97 -9.08 -5.25 -3.55
C PHE A 97 -10.60 -5.24 -3.46
N THR A 98 -11.16 -6.18 -2.68
CA THR A 98 -12.58 -6.19 -2.38
C THR A 98 -12.76 -5.90 -0.89
N LEU A 99 -13.61 -4.92 -0.58
CA LEU A 99 -13.91 -4.53 0.79
C LEU A 99 -15.31 -5.02 1.18
N GLN A 100 -15.42 -5.70 2.31
CA GLN A 100 -16.70 -6.12 2.86
C GLN A 100 -16.81 -5.65 4.32
N PRO A 101 -17.77 -4.76 4.64
CA PRO A 101 -18.07 -4.39 6.02
C PRO A 101 -18.67 -5.60 6.74
N LYS A 102 -18.22 -5.86 7.97
CA LYS A 102 -18.65 -7.03 8.75
C LYS A 102 -19.47 -6.65 9.96
N ASP A 103 -19.05 -5.62 10.68
CA ASP A 103 -19.65 -5.18 11.92
C ASP A 103 -19.62 -3.65 12.01
N LEU A 104 -20.48 -3.14 12.89
CA LEU A 104 -20.54 -1.73 13.24
C LEU A 104 -20.73 -1.63 14.76
N SER A 105 -20.11 -0.63 15.37
CA SER A 105 -20.30 -0.38 16.80
C SER A 105 -21.79 -0.11 17.09
N PRO A 106 -22.35 -0.62 18.20
CA PRO A 106 -23.79 -0.51 18.50
C PRO A 106 -24.28 0.93 18.73
N ASN A 107 -23.37 1.88 18.96
CA ASN A 107 -23.69 3.31 19.08
C ASN A 107 -23.68 4.06 17.73
N VAL A 108 -23.43 3.37 16.61
CA VAL A 108 -23.40 3.96 15.26
C VAL A 108 -24.46 3.29 14.39
N THR A 109 -25.24 4.10 13.67
CA THR A 109 -26.31 3.62 12.76
C THR A 109 -25.86 3.47 11.33
N ARG A 110 -24.86 4.26 10.91
CA ARG A 110 -24.31 4.25 9.56
C ARG A 110 -22.83 4.60 9.59
N VAL A 111 -22.04 3.91 8.77
CA VAL A 111 -20.70 4.36 8.39
C VAL A 111 -20.63 4.57 6.88
N THR A 112 -19.99 5.65 6.45
CA THR A 112 -19.67 5.93 5.05
C THR A 112 -18.16 6.01 4.90
N LEU A 113 -17.57 5.12 4.09
CA LEU A 113 -16.19 5.22 3.63
C LEU A 113 -16.21 5.83 2.22
N ASN A 114 -15.54 6.97 2.04
CA ASN A 114 -15.13 7.46 0.74
C ASN A 114 -13.65 7.10 0.53
N LEU A 115 -13.37 6.25 -0.45
CA LEU A 115 -12.03 5.92 -0.89
C LEU A 115 -11.78 6.57 -2.25
N ASP A 116 -11.29 7.81 -2.20
CA ASP A 116 -10.85 8.55 -3.36
C ASP A 116 -11.91 8.62 -4.49
N GLY A 117 -13.14 8.91 -4.10
CA GLY A 117 -14.33 8.99 -4.96
C GLY A 117 -15.22 7.74 -4.96
N GLN A 118 -14.76 6.64 -4.38
CA GLN A 118 -15.55 5.41 -4.24
C GLN A 118 -16.24 5.35 -2.87
N ASN A 119 -17.57 5.42 -2.86
CA ASN A 119 -18.34 5.35 -1.63
C ASN A 119 -18.75 3.92 -1.29
N LEU A 120 -18.57 3.56 -0.03
CA LEU A 120 -19.15 2.39 0.61
C LEU A 120 -19.98 2.88 1.81
N VAL A 121 -21.25 2.49 1.86
CA VAL A 121 -22.16 2.86 2.95
C VAL A 121 -22.66 1.60 3.64
N TYR A 122 -22.62 1.58 4.96
CA TYR A 122 -22.99 0.41 5.76
C TYR A 122 -23.89 0.77 6.94
N TYR A 123 -24.98 0.01 7.11
CA TYR A 123 -26.03 0.23 8.12
C TYR A 123 -26.17 -0.94 9.11
N ASN A 124 -25.08 -1.67 9.37
CA ASN A 124 -25.11 -2.89 10.20
C ASN A 124 -26.06 -3.99 9.69
N ASN A 125 -26.16 -4.15 8.37
CA ASN A 125 -27.02 -5.13 7.70
C ASN A 125 -26.21 -6.18 6.91
N ALA A 126 -26.86 -7.09 6.19
CA ALA A 126 -26.11 -8.00 5.33
C ALA A 126 -25.46 -7.23 4.16
N THR A 127 -24.14 -7.32 4.02
CA THR A 127 -23.37 -6.66 2.95
C THR A 127 -22.89 -7.64 1.89
N ARG A 128 -22.70 -7.10 0.68
CA ARG A 128 -21.94 -7.78 -0.36
C ARG A 128 -20.52 -7.21 -0.40
N PRO A 129 -19.50 -8.03 -0.70
CA PRO A 129 -18.17 -7.53 -1.01
C PRO A 129 -18.22 -6.53 -2.17
N GLN A 130 -17.56 -5.38 -2.04
CA GLN A 130 -17.49 -4.33 -3.06
C GLN A 130 -16.06 -4.20 -3.59
N PRO A 131 -15.82 -4.29 -4.91
CA PRO A 131 -14.51 -4.04 -5.49
C PRO A 131 -14.14 -2.56 -5.34
N MET A 132 -12.88 -2.32 -5.00
CA MET A 132 -12.31 -1.00 -4.77
C MET A 132 -10.91 -0.95 -5.38
N THR A 133 -10.49 0.25 -5.77
CA THR A 133 -9.12 0.51 -6.23
C THR A 133 -8.56 1.77 -5.57
N TRP A 134 -7.31 1.71 -5.11
CA TRP A 134 -6.53 2.88 -4.71
C TRP A 134 -5.33 3.05 -5.65
N PRO A 135 -5.01 4.26 -6.12
CA PRO A 135 -5.85 5.46 -6.10
C PRO A 135 -7.19 5.23 -6.80
N GLY A 136 -8.22 5.97 -6.38
CA GLY A 136 -9.55 5.91 -6.97
C GLY A 136 -9.62 6.70 -8.27
N LYS A 137 -10.66 6.43 -9.07
CA LYS A 137 -10.86 7.07 -10.39
C LYS A 137 -10.94 8.59 -10.36
N ASP A 138 -11.34 9.17 -9.23
CA ASP A 138 -11.58 10.61 -9.13
C ASP A 138 -10.31 11.36 -8.71
N GLY A 139 -9.26 10.66 -8.24
CA GLY A 139 -7.93 11.22 -7.97
C GLY A 139 -7.93 12.40 -6.99
N THR A 140 -8.92 12.44 -6.10
CA THR A 140 -9.10 13.47 -5.08
C THR A 140 -7.94 13.51 -4.07
N GLY A 141 -7.29 12.36 -3.85
CA GLY A 141 -6.28 12.19 -2.81
C GLY A 141 -6.88 12.33 -1.40
N VAL A 142 -8.18 12.12 -1.25
CA VAL A 142 -8.92 12.21 0.02
C VAL A 142 -9.58 10.88 0.31
N ILE A 143 -9.44 10.44 1.56
CA ILE A 143 -10.14 9.28 2.08
C ILE A 143 -10.80 9.69 3.38
N SER A 144 -12.11 9.42 3.49
CA SER A 144 -12.88 9.78 4.67
C SER A 144 -13.72 8.63 5.19
N LEU A 145 -13.82 8.55 6.52
CA LEU A 145 -14.78 7.73 7.24
C LEU A 145 -15.71 8.66 8.01
N ALA A 146 -17.01 8.47 7.80
CA ALA A 146 -18.03 9.26 8.46
C ALA A 146 -18.98 8.33 9.22
N PHE A 147 -19.07 8.49 10.54
CA PHE A 147 -19.87 7.66 11.44
C PHE A 147 -21.06 8.44 11.96
N GLN A 148 -22.28 7.98 11.66
CA GLN A 148 -23.52 8.57 12.15
C GLN A 148 -23.93 7.94 13.49
N PRO A 149 -23.85 8.68 14.61
CA PRO A 149 -24.25 8.17 15.93
C PRO A 149 -25.75 7.90 16.00
N ILE A 150 -26.14 6.94 16.85
CA ILE A 150 -27.55 6.57 17.07
C ILE A 150 -28.33 7.59 17.91
N ASP A 151 -27.63 8.37 18.73
CA ASP A 151 -28.22 9.37 19.62
C ASP A 151 -28.58 10.69 18.90
N GLY A 152 -28.33 10.76 17.59
CA GLY A 152 -28.59 11.95 16.76
C GLY A 152 -27.54 13.04 16.89
N SER A 153 -26.43 12.80 17.58
CA SER A 153 -25.30 13.72 17.60
C SER A 153 -24.67 13.89 16.20
N PRO A 154 -23.87 14.95 15.97
CA PRO A 154 -23.22 15.18 14.69
C PRO A 154 -22.35 14.01 14.24
N GLU A 155 -22.19 13.87 12.92
CA GLU A 155 -21.34 12.84 12.33
C GLU A 155 -19.88 13.00 12.79
N VAL A 156 -19.27 11.89 13.21
CA VAL A 156 -17.85 11.85 13.55
C VAL A 156 -17.08 11.49 12.29
N MET A 157 -16.14 12.34 11.89
CA MET A 157 -15.36 12.15 10.66
C MET A 157 -13.87 11.91 10.94
N LEU A 158 -13.29 10.95 10.25
CA LEU A 158 -11.85 10.75 10.12
C LEU A 158 -11.47 10.98 8.67
N ASN A 159 -10.45 11.80 8.43
CA ASN A 159 -10.00 12.14 7.08
C ASN A 159 -8.49 11.94 6.97
N GLU A 160 -8.07 11.27 5.91
CA GLU A 160 -6.69 11.20 5.48
C GLU A 160 -6.57 11.84 4.10
N THR A 161 -5.47 12.55 3.87
CA THR A 161 -5.23 13.24 2.60
C THR A 161 -3.81 12.99 2.11
N GLY A 162 -3.60 13.18 0.82
CA GLY A 162 -2.31 13.01 0.18
C GLY A 162 -2.28 11.81 -0.75
N SER A 163 -1.13 11.63 -1.40
CA SER A 163 -0.95 10.58 -2.38
C SER A 163 -1.12 9.19 -1.76
N TRP A 164 -0.81 9.04 -0.47
CA TRP A 164 -0.82 7.77 0.26
C TRP A 164 -1.87 7.68 1.37
N ALA A 165 -2.93 8.48 1.27
CA ALA A 165 -4.00 8.55 2.27
C ALA A 165 -4.58 7.17 2.66
N TRP A 166 -4.64 6.22 1.71
CA TRP A 166 -5.21 4.88 1.99
C TRP A 166 -4.37 4.10 2.98
N LEU A 167 -3.05 4.10 2.77
CA LEU A 167 -2.14 3.42 3.67
C LEU A 167 -2.14 4.11 5.04
N ARG A 168 -2.31 5.45 5.10
CA ARG A 168 -2.43 6.18 6.36
C ARG A 168 -3.67 5.73 7.13
N LEU A 169 -4.79 5.58 6.45
CA LEU A 169 -6.02 5.08 7.07
C LEU A 169 -5.87 3.63 7.54
N LEU A 170 -5.24 2.76 6.75
CA LEU A 170 -4.94 1.38 7.18
C LEU A 170 -4.06 1.35 8.42
N ARG A 171 -3.10 2.28 8.51
CA ARG A 171 -2.18 2.43 9.64
C ARG A 171 -2.85 2.97 10.90
N SER A 172 -3.81 3.89 10.76
CA SER A 172 -4.54 4.44 11.92
C SER A 172 -5.51 3.44 12.52
N GLY A 173 -5.93 2.44 11.74
CA GLY A 173 -6.69 1.29 12.20
C GLY A 173 -5.84 0.10 12.67
N ARG A 174 -6.53 -0.99 12.99
CA ARG A 174 -5.92 -2.31 13.24
C ARG A 174 -6.09 -3.16 11.98
N PHE A 175 -5.04 -3.19 11.16
CA PHE A 175 -4.96 -4.02 9.95
C PHE A 175 -4.14 -5.30 10.25
N THR A 176 -4.79 -6.46 10.15
CA THR A 176 -4.16 -7.75 10.48
C THR A 176 -4.52 -8.82 9.46
N GLY A 177 -3.55 -9.66 9.09
CA GLY A 177 -3.80 -10.87 8.30
C GLY A 177 -4.69 -11.87 9.03
N THR A 178 -5.39 -12.70 8.26
CA THR A 178 -6.17 -13.84 8.78
C THR A 178 -5.44 -15.15 8.51
N SER A 179 -6.09 -16.30 8.77
CA SER A 179 -5.55 -17.60 8.37
C SER A 179 -5.54 -17.84 6.86
N LEU A 180 -6.26 -17.02 6.09
CA LEU A 180 -6.27 -17.06 4.63
C LEU A 180 -5.25 -16.04 4.10
N SER A 181 -4.44 -16.44 3.11
CA SER A 181 -3.31 -15.68 2.56
C SER A 181 -3.68 -14.29 2.04
N ASP A 182 -4.90 -14.14 1.51
CA ASP A 182 -5.34 -12.95 0.78
C ASP A 182 -6.52 -12.26 1.46
N VAL A 183 -6.79 -12.61 2.72
CA VAL A 183 -7.87 -12.00 3.51
C VAL A 183 -7.29 -11.32 4.73
N TYR A 184 -7.62 -10.05 4.87
CA TYR A 184 -7.20 -9.19 5.96
C TYR A 184 -8.42 -8.68 6.71
N SER A 185 -8.26 -8.51 8.01
CA SER A 185 -9.23 -7.83 8.86
C SER A 185 -8.76 -6.41 9.13
N LEU A 186 -9.66 -5.45 8.95
CA LEU A 186 -9.43 -4.04 9.22
C LEU A 186 -10.47 -3.57 10.22
N ARG A 187 -10.01 -3.06 11.37
CA ARG A 187 -10.86 -2.34 12.32
C ARG A 187 -10.47 -0.86 12.33
N LEU A 188 -11.45 0.01 12.15
CA LEU A 188 -11.30 1.46 12.12
C LEU A 188 -12.21 2.06 13.19
N GLY A 189 -11.67 2.91 14.06
CA GLY A 189 -12.36 3.37 15.28
C GLY A 189 -12.15 2.44 16.46
#